data_AF-A0A3D4CVZ9-F1
#
_entry.id   AF-A0A3D4CVZ9-F1
#
_cell.length_a   1.000
_cell.length_b   1.000
_cell.length_c   1.000
_cell.angle_alpha   90.00
_cell.angle_beta   90.00
_cell.angle_gamma   90.00
#
_symmetry.space_group_name_H-M   'P 1'
#
loop_
_entity.id
_entity.type
_entity.pdbx_description
1 polymer ?
#
loop_
_entity_poly.entity_id
_entity_poly.type
_entity_poly.pdbx_seq_one_letter_code
_entity_poly.pdbx_strand_id
1 'polypeptide(L)'
;FGPLAAYLYHVDLEERPGLPAGAQAALANVGESTTIGASTTQGPLYLEAAYQDGDSALEGGSYDAIYGHVKYTKKVEKTAIFGGLEYWSDGFKTPLATVHMFNGFADSVILQRIGLNDAGGVFEGMFNPYVGFSTPLPGGFVLKGFFHYLADEGISTTYGTEIDALLVKKLSDSATMVIKGAYFMGDAYPDIEQISAQIDFKL
;
A
#
# COMPACT_ATOMS: atom_id res chain seq x y z
N PHE A 1 -18.44 -8.67 16.46
CA PHE A 1 -17.66 -7.74 15.60
C PHE A 1 -16.92 -6.78 16.49
N GLY A 2 -15.63 -6.52 16.22
CA GLY A 2 -14.87 -5.51 16.96
C GLY A 2 -15.28 -4.09 16.56
N PRO A 3 -14.53 -3.06 16.96
CA PRO A 3 -14.85 -1.69 16.57
C PRO A 3 -14.91 -1.57 15.05
N LEU A 4 -15.89 -0.82 14.56
CA LEU A 4 -16.02 -0.41 13.17
C LEU A 4 -15.33 0.96 13.03
N ALA A 5 -14.39 1.06 12.10
CA ALA A 5 -13.89 2.33 11.61
C ALA A 5 -14.51 2.58 10.23
N ALA A 6 -14.96 3.81 9.99
CA ALA A 6 -15.43 4.25 8.68
C ALA A 6 -14.65 5.50 8.28
N TYR A 7 -14.44 5.68 6.99
CA TYR A 7 -13.74 6.83 6.46
C TYR A 7 -14.37 7.31 5.16
N LEU A 8 -14.17 8.60 4.90
CA LEU A 8 -14.50 9.24 3.65
C LEU A 8 -13.29 10.07 3.23
N TYR A 9 -12.90 9.94 1.96
CA TYR A 9 -11.95 10.83 1.32
C TYR A 9 -12.63 11.51 0.15
N HIS A 10 -12.40 12.80 0.01
CA HIS A 10 -12.76 13.54 -1.19
C HIS A 10 -11.50 14.25 -1.66
N VAL A 11 -11.12 14.00 -2.91
CA VAL A 11 -9.99 14.61 -3.58
C VAL A 11 -10.52 15.35 -4.77
N ASP A 12 -10.19 16.62 -4.85
CA ASP A 12 -10.50 17.49 -5.96
C ASP A 12 -9.20 18.23 -6.31
N LEU A 13 -8.64 17.89 -7.46
CA LEU A 13 -7.42 18.50 -7.97
C LEU A 13 -7.73 19.27 -9.24
N GLU A 14 -7.94 20.57 -9.05
CA GLU A 14 -8.10 21.51 -10.15
C GLU A 14 -6.84 21.58 -11.02
N GLU A 15 -7.05 21.70 -12.34
CA GLU A 15 -5.99 22.06 -13.27
C GLU A 15 -5.32 23.38 -12.85
N ARG A 16 -3.99 23.43 -12.98
CA ARG A 16 -3.20 24.63 -12.71
C ARG A 16 -2.46 25.07 -13.98
N PRO A 17 -3.02 26.00 -14.77
CA PRO A 17 -2.50 26.38 -16.09
C PRO A 17 -1.07 26.94 -16.08
N GLY A 18 -0.56 27.38 -14.93
CA GLY A 18 0.81 27.87 -14.77
C GLY A 18 1.86 26.79 -14.52
N LEU A 19 1.47 25.52 -14.34
CA LEU A 19 2.41 24.42 -14.13
C LEU A 19 2.97 23.90 -15.46
N PRO A 20 4.17 23.28 -15.47
CA PRO A 20 4.67 22.55 -16.63
C PRO A 20 3.67 21.46 -17.08
N ALA A 21 3.64 21.16 -18.38
CA ALA A 21 2.68 20.21 -18.96
C ALA A 21 2.64 18.84 -18.25
N GLY A 22 3.79 18.27 -17.88
CA GLY A 22 3.84 17.00 -17.14
C GLY A 22 3.20 17.08 -15.75
N ALA A 23 3.31 18.23 -15.07
CA ALA A 23 2.66 18.43 -13.78
C ALA A 23 1.15 18.65 -13.94
N GLN A 24 0.69 19.27 -15.04
CA GLN A 24 -0.75 19.34 -15.34
C GLN A 24 -1.32 17.95 -15.63
N ALA A 25 -0.62 17.12 -16.41
CA ALA A 25 -1.00 15.75 -16.70
C ALA A 25 -1.10 14.91 -15.41
N ALA A 26 -0.13 15.03 -14.50
CA ALA A 26 -0.17 14.34 -13.22
C ALA A 26 -1.38 14.75 -12.36
N LEU A 27 -1.76 16.04 -12.35
CA LEU A 27 -2.97 16.49 -11.64
C LEU A 27 -4.24 15.92 -12.27
N ALA A 28 -4.35 15.95 -13.60
CA ALA A 28 -5.49 15.39 -14.33
C ALA A 28 -5.60 13.86 -14.15
N ASN A 29 -4.47 13.18 -13.97
CA ASN A 29 -4.40 11.74 -13.73
C ASN A 29 -4.90 11.36 -12.34
N VAL A 30 -4.60 12.17 -11.33
CA VAL A 30 -5.19 11.99 -10.00
C VAL A 30 -6.69 12.32 -10.06
N GLY A 31 -7.04 13.46 -10.67
CA GLY A 31 -8.41 13.87 -10.95
C GLY A 31 -9.23 14.18 -9.70
N GLU A 32 -10.55 14.02 -9.84
CA GLU A 32 -11.51 14.10 -8.75
C GLU A 32 -11.90 12.69 -8.30
N SER A 33 -12.03 12.47 -6.99
CA SER A 33 -12.58 11.21 -6.47
C SER A 33 -13.25 11.37 -5.11
N THR A 34 -14.30 10.59 -4.89
CA THR A 34 -14.90 10.37 -3.57
C THR A 34 -14.76 8.90 -3.20
N THR A 35 -14.16 8.63 -2.04
CA THR A 35 -13.99 7.28 -1.51
C THR A 35 -14.76 7.14 -0.21
N ILE A 36 -15.48 6.03 -0.07
CA ILE A 36 -16.18 5.66 1.16
C ILE A 36 -15.75 4.25 1.54
N GLY A 37 -15.27 4.07 2.76
CA GLY A 37 -14.78 2.76 3.20
C GLY A 37 -15.01 2.51 4.67
N ALA A 38 -14.89 1.23 5.03
CA ALA A 38 -14.99 0.80 6.41
C ALA A 38 -14.10 -0.41 6.67
N SER A 39 -13.59 -0.49 7.90
CA SER A 39 -12.80 -1.62 8.38
C SER A 39 -13.21 -2.05 9.77
N THR A 40 -12.97 -3.33 10.07
CA THR A 40 -13.15 -3.88 11.41
C THR A 40 -12.09 -4.92 11.72
N THR A 41 -11.75 -5.04 13.00
CA THR A 41 -10.88 -6.10 13.50
C THR A 41 -11.63 -6.90 14.55
N GLN A 42 -11.83 -8.19 14.33
CA GLN A 42 -12.37 -9.11 15.34
C GLN A 42 -11.38 -10.23 15.62
N GLY A 43 -10.74 -10.17 16.79
CA GLY A 43 -9.72 -11.13 17.18
C GLY A 43 -8.56 -11.12 16.18
N PRO A 44 -8.21 -12.26 15.56
CA PRO A 44 -7.11 -12.35 14.61
C PRO A 44 -7.45 -11.84 13.20
N LEU A 45 -8.72 -11.56 12.91
CA LEU A 45 -9.21 -11.22 11.57
C LEU A 45 -9.41 -9.71 11.43
N TYR A 46 -8.83 -9.14 10.39
CA TYR A 46 -9.04 -7.79 9.88
C TYR A 46 -9.77 -7.87 8.54
N LEU A 47 -10.79 -7.03 8.38
CA LEU A 47 -11.54 -6.85 7.14
C LEU A 47 -11.65 -5.36 6.83
N GLU A 48 -11.50 -5.01 5.56
CA GLU A 48 -11.75 -3.67 5.04
C GLU A 48 -12.35 -3.75 3.64
N ALA A 49 -13.23 -2.83 3.32
CA ALA A 49 -13.75 -2.62 1.99
C ALA A 49 -13.99 -1.12 1.74
N ALA A 50 -13.84 -0.70 0.49
CA ALA A 50 -14.16 0.65 0.06
C ALA A 50 -14.69 0.67 -1.38
N TYR A 51 -15.44 1.71 -1.67
CA TYR A 51 -15.88 2.10 -3.01
C TYR A 51 -15.37 3.51 -3.30
N GLN A 52 -14.97 3.74 -4.54
CA GLN A 52 -14.52 5.03 -5.03
C GLN A 52 -15.23 5.33 -6.34
N ASP A 53 -15.72 6.54 -6.50
CA ASP A 53 -16.16 7.11 -7.77
C ASP A 53 -15.39 8.40 -8.05
N GLY A 54 -15.35 8.82 -9.32
CA GLY A 54 -14.61 10.03 -9.69
C GLY A 54 -14.51 10.28 -11.19
N ASP A 55 -13.69 11.27 -11.55
CA ASP A 55 -13.28 11.56 -12.94
C ASP A 55 -11.76 11.70 -13.00
N SER A 56 -11.16 11.08 -14.02
CA SER A 56 -9.71 10.96 -14.13
C SER A 56 -9.27 10.83 -15.58
N ALA A 57 -8.23 11.56 -15.96
CA ALA A 57 -7.61 11.40 -17.27
C ALA A 57 -6.96 10.02 -17.46
N LEU A 58 -6.53 9.34 -16.38
CA LEU A 58 -6.03 7.96 -16.46
C LEU A 58 -7.11 6.97 -16.90
N GLU A 59 -8.33 7.19 -16.42
CA GLU A 59 -9.47 6.30 -16.65
C GLU A 59 -10.25 6.69 -17.92
N GLY A 60 -9.84 7.77 -18.60
CA GLY A 60 -10.54 8.31 -19.76
C GLY A 60 -11.84 9.03 -19.42
N GLY A 61 -12.02 9.50 -18.18
CA GLY A 61 -13.20 10.22 -17.69
C GLY A 61 -13.74 9.64 -16.39
N SER A 62 -15.08 9.54 -16.29
CA SER A 62 -15.76 9.04 -15.10
C SER A 62 -15.46 7.56 -14.84
N TYR A 63 -15.19 7.20 -13.59
CA TYR A 63 -14.85 5.84 -13.20
C TYR A 63 -15.47 5.46 -11.84
N ASP A 64 -15.56 4.15 -11.63
CA ASP A 64 -15.95 3.51 -10.38
C ASP A 64 -14.94 2.42 -10.06
N ALA A 65 -14.54 2.32 -8.80
CA ALA A 65 -13.53 1.37 -8.37
C ALA A 65 -13.82 0.83 -6.96
N ILE A 66 -13.31 -0.37 -6.68
CA ILE A 66 -13.50 -1.05 -5.39
C ILE A 66 -12.17 -1.45 -4.78
N TYR A 67 -12.18 -1.57 -3.45
CA TYR A 67 -11.06 -2.05 -2.65
C TYR A 67 -11.53 -3.06 -1.62
N GLY A 68 -10.70 -4.06 -1.37
CA GLY A 68 -10.90 -5.06 -0.33
C GLY A 68 -9.59 -5.49 0.31
N HIS A 69 -9.61 -5.66 1.63
CA HIS A 69 -8.47 -6.21 2.37
C HIS A 69 -8.92 -7.18 3.45
N VAL A 70 -8.33 -8.36 3.40
CA VAL A 70 -8.44 -9.40 4.43
C VAL A 70 -7.05 -9.62 5.00
N LYS A 71 -6.95 -9.68 6.33
CA LYS A 71 -5.71 -10.11 7.00
C LYS A 71 -6.02 -10.95 8.22
N TYR A 72 -5.31 -12.06 8.36
CA TYR A 72 -5.33 -12.91 9.53
C TYR A 72 -3.99 -12.83 10.26
N THR A 73 -4.01 -12.68 11.58
CA THR A 73 -2.80 -12.62 12.43
C THR A 73 -2.92 -13.59 13.59
N LYS A 74 -1.96 -14.51 13.70
CA LYS A 74 -1.84 -15.46 14.81
C LYS A 74 -0.55 -15.25 15.57
N LYS A 75 -0.63 -15.21 16.89
CA LYS A 75 0.55 -15.26 17.76
C LYS A 75 0.87 -16.72 18.08
N VAL A 76 2.11 -17.11 17.83
CA VAL A 76 2.70 -18.39 18.20
C VAL A 76 3.90 -18.06 19.07
N GLU A 77 3.75 -18.31 20.37
CA GLU A 77 4.71 -17.87 21.38
C GLU A 77 4.99 -16.36 21.29
N LYS A 78 6.26 -15.98 21.05
CA LYS A 78 6.71 -14.60 20.92
C LYS A 78 6.60 -14.07 19.48
N THR A 79 6.33 -14.94 18.51
CA THR A 79 6.27 -14.59 17.09
C THR A 79 4.83 -14.40 16.67
N ALA A 80 4.51 -13.28 16.02
CA ALA A 80 3.29 -13.15 15.24
C ALA A 80 3.55 -13.64 13.81
N ILE A 81 2.66 -14.47 13.28
CA ILE A 81 2.61 -14.87 11.88
C ILE A 81 1.31 -14.31 11.33
N PHE A 82 1.35 -13.71 10.15
CA PHE A 82 0.17 -13.15 9.52
C PHE A 82 0.21 -13.36 8.02
N GLY A 83 -0.95 -13.26 7.41
CA GLY A 83 -1.09 -13.22 5.97
C GLY A 83 -2.37 -12.49 5.60
N GLY A 84 -2.41 -11.98 4.39
CA GLY A 84 -3.56 -11.24 3.90
C GLY A 84 -3.66 -11.29 2.38
N LEU A 85 -4.76 -10.75 1.91
CA LEU A 85 -5.00 -10.47 0.51
C LEU A 85 -5.54 -9.06 0.44
N GLU A 86 -4.83 -8.22 -0.31
CA GLU A 86 -5.31 -6.91 -0.72
C GLU A 86 -5.70 -6.99 -2.20
N TYR A 87 -6.85 -6.39 -2.52
CA TYR A 87 -7.39 -6.32 -3.86
C TYR A 87 -7.90 -4.91 -4.11
N TRP A 88 -7.67 -4.40 -5.32
CA TRP A 88 -8.40 -3.27 -5.84
C TRP A 88 -8.60 -3.39 -7.34
N SER A 89 -9.72 -2.88 -7.81
CA SER A 89 -9.96 -2.79 -9.24
C SER A 89 -9.13 -1.68 -9.88
N ASP A 90 -9.06 -1.69 -11.20
CA ASP A 90 -8.48 -0.58 -11.95
C ASP A 90 -9.07 0.78 -11.52
N GLY A 91 -8.23 1.82 -11.60
CA GLY A 91 -8.58 3.18 -11.20
C GLY A 91 -8.66 3.47 -9.70
N PHE A 92 -8.64 2.47 -8.81
CA PHE A 92 -8.72 2.73 -7.36
C PHE A 92 -7.45 3.40 -6.82
N LYS A 93 -7.60 4.64 -6.31
CA LYS A 93 -6.49 5.43 -5.76
C LYS A 93 -6.62 5.58 -4.25
N THR A 94 -5.50 5.57 -3.53
CA THR A 94 -5.45 5.91 -2.10
C THR A 94 -4.40 6.98 -1.82
N PRO A 95 -4.72 8.27 -2.09
CA PRO A 95 -3.77 9.37 -1.95
C PRO A 95 -3.25 9.57 -0.51
N LEU A 96 -3.88 8.95 0.50
CA LEU A 96 -3.46 8.99 1.91
C LEU A 96 -3.17 7.61 2.53
N ALA A 97 -3.08 6.53 1.75
CA ALA A 97 -2.80 5.21 2.33
C ALA A 97 -1.36 5.07 2.82
N THR A 98 -1.18 4.18 3.78
CA THR A 98 0.12 3.61 4.16
C THR A 98 0.59 2.62 3.07
N VAL A 99 0.86 3.13 1.86
CA VAL A 99 1.34 2.40 0.67
C VAL A 99 2.43 1.37 1.02
N HIS A 100 3.37 1.78 1.87
CA HIS A 100 4.53 0.97 2.27
C HIS A 100 4.23 -0.29 3.08
N MET A 101 3.06 -0.41 3.73
CA MET A 101 2.84 -1.53 4.68
C MET A 101 2.15 -2.74 4.03
N PHE A 102 1.41 -2.52 2.95
CA PHE A 102 0.67 -3.58 2.27
C PHE A 102 1.14 -3.80 0.83
N ASN A 103 1.80 -2.82 0.20
CA ASN A 103 2.29 -2.91 -1.17
C ASN A 103 3.80 -3.01 -1.28
N GLY A 104 4.44 -3.48 -0.20
CA GLY A 104 5.89 -3.64 -0.13
C GLY A 104 6.62 -2.35 0.27
N PHE A 105 7.87 -2.49 0.73
CA PHE A 105 8.72 -1.35 1.06
C PHE A 105 9.58 -0.89 -0.13
N ALA A 106 9.56 -1.57 -1.28
CA ALA A 106 10.28 -1.18 -2.50
C ALA A 106 9.53 -0.15 -3.35
N ASP A 107 8.30 0.21 -2.96
CA ASP A 107 7.48 1.25 -3.60
C ASP A 107 7.20 0.99 -5.09
N SER A 108 7.18 -0.28 -5.52
CA SER A 108 7.01 -0.70 -6.91
C SER A 108 5.72 -0.21 -7.56
N VAL A 109 4.67 0.00 -6.76
CA VAL A 109 3.33 0.44 -7.21
C VAL A 109 2.92 1.81 -6.67
N ILE A 110 3.84 2.55 -6.02
CA ILE A 110 3.49 3.76 -5.26
C ILE A 110 2.84 4.83 -6.14
N LEU A 111 3.35 5.06 -7.35
CA LEU A 111 2.86 6.11 -8.24
C LEU A 111 1.44 5.82 -8.76
N GLN A 112 1.16 4.56 -9.10
CA GLN A 112 -0.19 4.13 -9.49
C GLN A 112 -1.15 4.31 -8.31
N ARG A 113 -0.74 3.89 -7.11
CA ARG A 113 -1.60 3.92 -5.94
C ARG A 113 -2.05 5.33 -5.55
N ILE A 114 -1.31 6.35 -5.95
CA ILE A 114 -1.65 7.76 -5.74
C ILE A 114 -2.10 8.49 -7.02
N GLY A 115 -2.26 7.80 -8.15
CA GLY A 115 -2.70 8.37 -9.42
C GLY A 115 -1.69 9.28 -10.12
N LEU A 116 -0.39 9.18 -9.77
CA LEU A 116 0.70 9.98 -10.35
C LEU A 116 1.47 9.25 -11.47
N ASN A 117 0.94 8.14 -11.98
CA ASN A 117 1.45 7.50 -13.20
C ASN A 117 1.00 8.27 -14.45
N ASP A 118 1.62 7.98 -15.60
CA ASP A 118 1.15 8.49 -16.91
C ASP A 118 -0.05 7.67 -17.41
N ALA A 119 -0.84 8.25 -18.33
CA ALA A 119 -1.96 7.56 -19.00
C ALA A 119 -1.46 6.31 -19.74
N GLY A 120 -2.11 5.16 -19.51
CA GLY A 120 -1.52 3.84 -19.77
C GLY A 120 -0.70 3.32 -18.59
N GLY A 121 -1.12 3.65 -17.36
CA GLY A 121 -0.57 3.09 -16.12
C GLY A 121 -0.45 1.58 -16.24
N VAL A 122 0.73 1.07 -15.99
CA VAL A 122 1.14 -0.28 -16.40
C VAL A 122 0.40 -1.39 -15.62
N PHE A 123 -0.35 -1.00 -14.60
CA PHE A 123 -1.02 -1.86 -13.64
C PHE A 123 -2.54 -1.63 -13.71
N GLU A 124 -3.29 -2.68 -14.07
CA GLU A 124 -4.75 -2.74 -14.20
C GLU A 124 -5.34 -3.31 -12.90
N GLY A 125 -5.46 -2.45 -11.89
CA GLY A 125 -5.80 -2.85 -10.53
C GLY A 125 -4.71 -3.72 -9.86
N MET A 126 -5.08 -4.49 -8.83
CA MET A 126 -4.15 -5.36 -8.11
C MET A 126 -4.83 -6.54 -7.43
N PHE A 127 -4.14 -7.68 -7.49
CA PHE A 127 -4.29 -8.83 -6.63
C PHE A 127 -2.97 -9.07 -5.88
N ASN A 128 -2.96 -8.85 -4.56
CA ASN A 128 -1.76 -8.89 -3.73
C ASN A 128 -1.94 -9.78 -2.48
N PRO A 129 -1.81 -11.11 -2.60
CA PRO A 129 -1.66 -11.98 -1.45
C PRO A 129 -0.25 -11.85 -0.87
N TYR A 130 -0.19 -11.83 0.46
CA TYR A 130 1.07 -11.69 1.18
C TYR A 130 1.08 -12.49 2.47
N VAL A 131 2.27 -12.83 2.92
CA VAL A 131 2.53 -13.47 4.22
C VAL A 131 3.67 -12.76 4.92
N GLY A 132 3.69 -12.84 6.24
CA GLY A 132 4.75 -12.24 7.01
C GLY A 132 4.81 -12.72 8.44
N PHE A 133 5.85 -12.25 9.13
CA PHE A 133 6.07 -12.52 10.53
C PHE A 133 6.56 -11.27 11.25
N SER A 134 6.42 -11.27 12.57
CA SER A 134 7.01 -10.29 13.48
C SER A 134 7.52 -11.03 14.70
N THR A 135 8.83 -11.04 14.92
CA THR A 135 9.48 -11.77 16.00
C THR A 135 10.46 -10.89 16.78
N PRO A 136 10.44 -10.92 18.11
CA PRO A 136 11.48 -10.27 18.90
C PRO A 136 12.79 -11.05 18.78
N LEU A 137 13.88 -10.32 18.63
CA LEU A 137 15.25 -10.83 18.60
C LEU A 137 15.99 -10.44 19.89
N PRO A 138 17.11 -11.11 20.22
CA PRO A 138 17.98 -10.71 21.33
C PRO A 138 18.41 -9.24 21.22
N GLY A 139 18.66 -8.58 22.36
CA GLY A 139 19.11 -7.18 22.37
C GLY A 139 18.02 -6.14 22.13
N GLY A 140 16.75 -6.52 22.32
CA GLY A 140 15.59 -5.61 22.27
C GLY A 140 15.13 -5.26 20.85
N PHE A 141 15.57 -6.03 19.86
CA PHE A 141 15.18 -5.84 18.47
C PHE A 141 13.85 -6.55 18.17
N VAL A 142 13.12 -6.05 17.18
CA VAL A 142 11.98 -6.73 16.57
C VAL A 142 12.24 -6.79 15.07
N LEU A 143 12.25 -8.00 14.52
CA LEU A 143 12.33 -8.23 13.08
C LEU A 143 10.93 -8.53 12.56
N LYS A 144 10.55 -7.84 11.47
CA LYS A 144 9.42 -8.25 10.64
C LYS A 144 9.92 -8.60 9.26
N GLY A 145 9.29 -9.58 8.64
CA GLY A 145 9.53 -9.94 7.26
C GLY A 145 8.22 -10.14 6.53
N PHE A 146 8.21 -9.81 5.24
CA PHE A 146 7.06 -9.97 4.37
C PHE A 146 7.49 -10.60 3.06
N PHE A 147 6.57 -11.35 2.47
CA PHE A 147 6.64 -11.81 1.09
C PHE A 147 5.34 -11.44 0.40
N HIS A 148 5.45 -10.76 -0.73
CA HIS A 148 4.35 -10.32 -1.56
C HIS A 148 4.39 -10.99 -2.93
N TYR A 149 3.21 -11.31 -3.46
CA TYR A 149 3.00 -11.63 -4.86
C TYR A 149 2.06 -10.57 -5.44
N LEU A 150 2.49 -9.90 -6.51
CA LEU A 150 1.77 -8.79 -7.10
C LEU A 150 1.33 -9.17 -8.53
N ALA A 151 0.04 -9.09 -8.80
CA ALA A 151 -0.56 -9.32 -10.11
C ALA A 151 -1.69 -8.32 -10.37
N ASP A 152 -2.13 -8.23 -11.62
CA ASP A 152 -3.32 -7.46 -12.01
C ASP A 152 -4.58 -7.99 -11.31
N GLU A 153 -5.65 -7.20 -11.35
CA GLU A 153 -6.92 -7.60 -10.72
C GLU A 153 -7.51 -8.89 -11.33
N GLY A 154 -7.22 -9.15 -12.60
CA GLY A 154 -7.64 -10.34 -13.35
C GLY A 154 -6.71 -11.55 -13.16
N ILE A 155 -5.57 -11.40 -12.50
CA ILE A 155 -4.52 -12.43 -12.34
C ILE A 155 -4.04 -12.97 -13.71
N SER A 156 -4.10 -12.14 -14.75
CA SER A 156 -3.64 -12.45 -16.10
C SER A 156 -2.18 -12.06 -16.31
N THR A 157 -1.71 -11.07 -15.56
CA THR A 157 -0.37 -10.48 -15.65
C THR A 157 0.26 -10.43 -14.26
N THR A 158 1.35 -11.16 -14.09
CA THR A 158 2.17 -11.05 -12.88
C THR A 158 3.07 -9.83 -13.00
N TYR A 159 3.02 -8.98 -11.98
CA TYR A 159 3.86 -7.80 -11.89
C TYR A 159 5.22 -8.13 -11.29
N GLY A 160 5.22 -8.99 -10.26
CA GLY A 160 6.44 -9.47 -9.64
C GLY A 160 6.19 -10.03 -8.25
N THR A 161 7.29 -10.24 -7.54
CA THR A 161 7.28 -10.65 -6.12
C THR A 161 8.19 -9.75 -5.31
N GLU A 162 7.88 -9.56 -4.03
CA GLU A 162 8.68 -8.71 -3.16
C GLU A 162 9.05 -9.42 -1.86
N ILE A 163 10.29 -9.24 -1.42
CA ILE A 163 10.76 -9.64 -0.10
C ILE A 163 11.15 -8.40 0.68
N ASP A 164 10.59 -8.30 1.87
CA ASP A 164 10.75 -7.16 2.77
C ASP A 164 11.31 -7.57 4.12
N ALA A 165 12.12 -6.70 4.71
CA ALA A 165 12.58 -6.81 6.08
C ALA A 165 12.52 -5.47 6.80
N LEU A 166 12.00 -5.49 8.03
CA LEU A 166 11.95 -4.34 8.95
C LEU A 166 12.61 -4.73 10.26
N LEU A 167 13.68 -4.02 10.64
CA LEU A 167 14.30 -4.14 11.95
C LEU A 167 14.01 -2.91 12.79
N VAL A 168 13.36 -3.10 13.94
CA VAL A 168 12.99 -2.04 14.88
C VAL A 168 13.74 -2.23 16.19
N LYS A 169 14.25 -1.14 16.77
CA LYS A 169 14.82 -1.12 18.12
C LYS A 169 14.42 0.12 18.88
N LYS A 170 13.81 -0.08 20.05
CA LYS A 170 13.64 0.99 21.03
C LYS A 170 15.02 1.35 21.60
N LEU A 171 15.49 2.57 21.33
CA LEU A 171 16.78 3.09 21.81
C LEU A 171 16.64 3.68 23.22
N SER A 172 15.52 4.35 23.48
CA SER A 172 15.13 4.92 24.79
C SER A 172 13.61 5.02 24.89
N ASP A 173 13.08 5.57 25.97
CA ASP A 173 11.64 5.89 26.07
C ASP A 173 11.15 6.95 25.07
N SER A 174 12.07 7.74 24.49
CA SER A 174 11.78 8.81 23.54
C SER A 174 12.35 8.57 22.14
N ALA A 175 13.08 7.49 21.89
CA ALA A 175 13.72 7.25 20.60
C ALA A 175 13.56 5.79 20.13
N THR A 176 13.17 5.61 18.87
CA THR A 176 13.07 4.30 18.20
C THR A 176 13.83 4.33 16.88
N MET A 177 14.70 3.35 16.66
CA MET A 177 15.36 3.13 15.38
C MET A 177 14.54 2.17 14.52
N VAL A 178 14.47 2.46 13.23
CA VAL A 178 13.83 1.63 12.21
C VAL A 178 14.79 1.50 11.02
N ILE A 179 15.00 0.28 10.54
CA ILE A 179 15.73 -0.02 9.31
C ILE A 179 14.79 -0.87 8.44
N LYS A 180 14.65 -0.50 7.16
CA LYS A 180 13.91 -1.25 6.16
C LYS A 180 14.84 -1.69 5.03
N GLY A 181 14.65 -2.89 4.54
CA GLY A 181 15.24 -3.39 3.30
C GLY A 181 14.17 -4.09 2.47
N ALA A 182 14.20 -3.87 1.16
CA ALA A 182 13.23 -4.41 0.22
C ALA A 182 13.94 -4.84 -1.06
N TYR A 183 13.47 -5.94 -1.64
CA TYR A 183 13.85 -6.35 -2.99
C TYR A 183 12.61 -6.84 -3.73
N PHE A 184 12.21 -6.06 -4.74
CA PHE A 184 11.16 -6.39 -5.68
C PHE A 184 11.80 -7.01 -6.93
N MET A 185 11.36 -8.23 -7.25
CA MET A 185 11.73 -8.99 -8.43
C MET A 185 10.60 -8.81 -9.44
N GLY A 186 10.84 -7.95 -10.43
CA GLY A 186 9.82 -7.58 -11.40
C GLY A 186 9.79 -8.58 -12.56
N ASP A 187 8.58 -8.99 -12.94
CA ASP A 187 8.37 -9.78 -14.17
C ASP A 187 8.07 -8.85 -15.34
N ALA A 188 7.06 -8.00 -15.16
CA ALA A 188 6.67 -6.95 -16.12
C ALA A 188 7.43 -5.62 -15.90
N TYR A 189 8.22 -5.53 -14.82
CA TYR A 189 8.87 -4.30 -14.35
C TYR A 189 10.35 -4.52 -14.03
N PRO A 190 11.15 -3.45 -13.94
CA PRO A 190 12.50 -3.56 -13.42
C PRO A 190 12.51 -4.05 -11.96
N ASP A 191 13.57 -4.77 -11.62
CA ASP A 191 13.89 -5.04 -10.21
C ASP A 191 14.12 -3.73 -9.45
N ILE A 192 13.70 -3.70 -8.19
CA ILE A 192 13.92 -2.57 -7.28
C ILE A 192 14.56 -3.07 -6.01
N GLU A 193 15.68 -2.45 -5.62
CA GLU A 193 16.31 -2.63 -4.31
C GLU A 193 16.24 -1.33 -3.54
N GLN A 194 15.76 -1.38 -2.30
CA GLN A 194 15.63 -0.20 -1.45
C GLN A 194 16.06 -0.50 -0.02
N ILE A 195 16.83 0.42 0.56
CA ILE A 195 17.20 0.42 1.97
C ILE A 195 16.92 1.80 2.54
N SER A 196 16.28 1.85 3.72
CA SER A 196 16.10 3.09 4.47
C SER A 196 16.37 2.89 5.96
N ALA A 197 16.81 3.95 6.62
CA ALA A 197 17.05 3.99 8.06
C ALA A 197 16.49 5.28 8.65
N GLN A 198 15.86 5.17 9.81
CA GLN A 198 15.13 6.24 10.47
C GLN A 198 15.30 6.15 11.99
N ILE A 199 15.28 7.31 12.65
CA ILE A 199 15.14 7.41 14.11
C ILE A 199 13.93 8.30 14.41
N ASP A 200 12.94 7.71 15.07
CA ASP A 200 11.72 8.37 15.49
C ASP A 200 11.87 8.89 16.91
N PHE A 201 11.64 10.19 17.09
CA PHE A 201 11.62 10.85 18.39
C PHE A 201 10.19 11.09 18.85
N LYS A 202 9.89 10.71 20.09
CA LYS A 202 8.68 11.13 20.79
C LYS A 202 9.00 12.40 21.57
N LEU A 203 8.41 13.52 21.12
CA LEU A 203 8.47 14.81 21.79
C LEU A 203 7.42 14.89 22.91
#